data_AF-A0A8T6PAU7-F1
#
_entry.id   AF-A0A8T6PAU7-F1
#
_cell.length_a   1.000
_cell.length_b   1.000
_cell.length_c   1.000
_cell.angle_alpha   90.00
_cell.angle_beta   90.00
_cell.angle_gamma   90.00
#
_symmetry.space_group_name_H-M   'P 1'
#
loop_
_entity.id
_entity.type
_entity.pdbx_description
1 polymer ?
#
loop_
_entity_poly.entity_id
_entity_poly.type
_entity_poly.pdbx_seq_one_letter_code
_entity_poly.pdbx_strand_id
1 'polypeptide(L)' 'MADRFDDFDDDDSLVVLAETEGYAVLLGEDADGEEVYNVQLGTLTLHLFKEEFDELVQLIKEAADK' A
#
# COMPACT_ATOMS: atom_id res chain seq x y z
N MET A 1 -12.56 -12.68 4.63
CA MET A 1 -12.09 -11.40 4.06
C MET A 1 -10.61 -11.13 4.36
N ALA A 2 -9.93 -11.96 5.18
CA ALA A 2 -8.48 -11.87 5.43
C ALA A 2 -7.62 -12.83 4.57
N ASP A 3 -8.24 -13.48 3.58
CA ASP A 3 -7.61 -14.55 2.77
C ASP A 3 -7.03 -14.05 1.43
N ARG A 4 -7.22 -12.77 1.06
CA ARG A 4 -6.83 -12.27 -0.27
C ARG A 4 -5.42 -11.67 -0.33
N PHE A 5 -4.78 -11.43 0.80
CA PHE A 5 -3.48 -10.74 0.87
C PHE A 5 -2.31 -11.66 1.25
N ASP A 6 -2.54 -12.98 1.32
CA ASP A 6 -1.50 -13.99 1.60
C ASP A 6 -0.82 -14.51 0.31
N ASP A 7 -1.21 -13.99 -0.86
CA ASP A 7 -0.73 -14.44 -2.19
C ASP A 7 0.40 -13.56 -2.76
N PHE A 8 1.11 -12.81 -1.91
CA PHE A 8 2.38 -12.19 -2.34
C PHE A 8 3.45 -13.29 -2.33
N ASP A 9 3.70 -13.89 -3.49
CA ASP A 9 4.79 -14.84 -3.69
C ASP A 9 6.14 -14.15 -3.35
N ASP A 10 7.09 -14.89 -2.78
CA ASP A 10 8.36 -14.35 -2.21
C ASP A 10 9.27 -13.67 -3.27
N ASP A 11 8.89 -13.75 -4.56
CA ASP A 11 9.55 -13.17 -5.74
C ASP A 11 8.83 -11.92 -6.30
N ASP A 12 7.82 -11.37 -5.61
CA ASP A 12 7.13 -10.16 -6.07
C ASP A 12 8.00 -8.91 -5.88
N SER A 13 8.37 -8.24 -6.98
CA SER A 13 9.32 -7.13 -6.94
C SER A 13 8.70 -5.88 -6.33
N LEU A 14 8.79 -5.75 -5.00
CA LEU A 14 8.31 -4.56 -4.30
C LEU A 14 9.16 -3.33 -4.67
N VAL A 15 8.47 -2.28 -5.12
CA VAL A 15 9.06 -0.97 -5.42
C VAL A 15 8.73 0.01 -4.31
N VAL A 16 9.75 0.55 -3.63
CA VAL A 16 9.55 1.61 -2.64
C VAL A 16 9.20 2.91 -3.36
N LEU A 17 7.99 3.43 -3.12
CA LEU A 17 7.52 4.70 -3.66
C LEU A 17 7.90 5.88 -2.76
N ALA A 18 7.81 5.68 -1.44
CA ALA A 18 8.18 6.67 -0.45
C ALA A 18 8.51 5.99 0.88
N GLU A 19 9.49 6.51 1.62
CA GLU A 19 9.79 6.05 2.97
C GLU A 19 10.24 7.21 3.88
N THR A 20 10.03 7.01 5.17
CA THR A 20 10.47 7.87 6.28
C THR A 20 10.94 6.97 7.41
N GLU A 21 11.35 7.54 8.55
CA GLU A 21 11.87 6.76 9.68
C GLU A 21 10.86 5.75 10.26
N GLY A 22 9.55 5.97 10.12
CA GLY A 22 8.51 5.09 10.68
C GLY A 22 7.37 4.72 9.72
N TYR A 23 7.44 5.18 8.47
CA TYR A 23 6.37 4.99 7.48
C TYR A 23 6.96 4.68 6.12
N ALA A 24 6.33 3.79 5.37
CA ALA A 24 6.72 3.50 3.99
C ALA A 24 5.49 3.20 3.12
N VAL A 25 5.62 3.46 1.82
CA VAL A 25 4.68 3.04 0.79
C VAL A 25 5.46 2.21 -0.22
N LEU A 26 5.05 0.96 -0.39
CA LEU A 26 5.63 0.04 -1.36
C LEU A 26 4.54 -0.35 -2.37
N LEU A 27 4.92 -0.45 -3.63
CA LEU A 27 4.09 -0.97 -4.71
C LEU A 27 4.51 -2.41 -4.98
N GLY A 28 3.54 -3.32 -5.01
CA GLY A 28 3.72 -4.69 -5.50
C GLY A 28 2.62 -5.04 -6.50
N GLU A 29 2.65 -6.26 -6.98
CA GLU A 29 1.60 -6.87 -7.79
C GLU A 29 0.95 -8.00 -7.00
N ASP A 30 -0.33 -8.29 -7.23
CA ASP A 30 -0.97 -9.50 -6.72
C ASP A 30 -0.84 -10.66 -7.71
N ALA A 31 -1.37 -11.84 -7.34
CA ALA A 31 -1.32 -13.05 -8.17
C ALA A 31 -2.03 -12.91 -9.54
N ASP A 32 -2.89 -11.92 -9.70
CA ASP A 32 -3.57 -11.58 -10.95
C ASP A 32 -2.82 -10.50 -11.75
N GLY A 33 -1.71 -9.96 -11.21
CA GLY A 33 -0.92 -8.86 -11.77
C GLY A 33 -1.54 -7.49 -11.52
N GLU A 34 -2.44 -7.36 -10.54
CA GLU A 34 -3.03 -6.08 -10.17
C GLU A 34 -2.13 -5.31 -9.19
N GLU A 35 -1.99 -3.99 -9.40
CA GLU A 35 -1.18 -3.13 -8.53
C GLU A 35 -1.76 -3.05 -7.11
N VAL A 36 -0.93 -3.38 -6.11
CA VAL A 36 -1.27 -3.26 -4.69
C VAL A 36 -0.29 -2.34 -3.96
N TYR A 37 -0.85 -1.34 -3.29
CA TYR A 37 -0.12 -0.39 -2.47
C TYR A 37 -0.08 -0.87 -1.02
N ASN A 38 1.13 -1.16 -0.55
CA ASN A 38 1.45 -1.57 0.81
C ASN A 38 1.89 -0.35 1.62
N VAL A 39 0.98 0.21 2.42
CA VAL A 39 1.24 1.37 3.28
C VAL A 39 1.61 0.88 4.68
N GLN A 40 2.89 0.95 5.03
CA GLN A 40 3.41 0.56 6.34
C GLN A 40 3.35 1.76 7.32
N LEU A 41 2.65 1.56 8.43
CA LEU A 41 2.38 2.51 9.49
C LEU A 41 2.91 1.99 10.83
N GLY A 42 4.21 1.77 10.93
CA GLY A 42 4.86 1.20 12.12
C GLY A 42 4.42 -0.25 12.40
N THR A 43 3.36 -0.43 13.18
CA THR A 43 2.86 -1.77 13.59
C THR A 43 1.70 -2.30 12.73
N LEU A 44 1.28 -1.56 11.71
CA LEU A 44 0.17 -1.91 10.83
C LEU A 44 0.60 -1.73 9.38
N THR A 45 0.19 -2.64 8.51
CA THR A 45 0.30 -2.48 7.05
C THR A 45 -1.11 -2.47 6.47
N LEU A 46 -1.38 -1.49 5.60
CA LEU A 46 -2.59 -1.46 4.77
C LEU A 46 -2.23 -1.98 3.38
N HIS A 47 -3.02 -2.91 2.87
CA HIS A 47 -2.97 -3.38 1.49
C HIS A 47 -4.16 -2.76 0.76
N LEU A 48 -3.89 -1.94 -0.24
CA LEU A 48 -4.89 -1.14 -0.92
C LEU A 48 -4.74 -1.34 -2.42
N PHE A 49 -5.86 -1.58 -3.12
CA PHE A 49 -5.84 -1.46 -4.57
C PHE A 49 -5.65 0.00 -4.98
N LYS A 50 -5.32 0.21 -6.26
CA LYS A 50 -5.07 1.54 -6.83
C LYS A 50 -6.14 2.58 -6.47
N GLU A 51 -7.42 2.21 -6.59
CA GLU A 51 -8.55 3.11 -6.32
C GLU A 51 -8.61 3.52 -4.83
N GLU A 52 -8.45 2.56 -3.92
CA GLU A 52 -8.49 2.79 -2.47
C GLU A 52 -7.28 3.63 -2.01
N PHE A 53 -6.11 3.40 -2.60
CA PHE A 53 -4.91 4.19 -2.33
C PHE A 53 -5.08 5.64 -2.78
N ASP A 54 -5.66 5.87 -3.96
CA ASP A 54 -5.94 7.23 -4.45
C ASP A 54 -6.90 7.98 -3.52
N GLU A 55 -7.97 7.31 -3.05
CA GLU A 55 -8.90 7.90 -2.07
C GLU A 55 -8.21 8.22 -0.74
N LEU A 56 -7.37 7.32 -0.22
CA LEU A 56 -6.59 7.56 1.00
C LEU A 56 -5.65 8.76 0.86
N VAL A 57 -4.94 8.87 -0.26
CA VAL A 57 -4.02 9.97 -0.53
C VAL A 57 -4.79 11.29 -0.63
N GLN A 58 -5.96 11.31 -1.28
CA GLN A 58 -6.82 12.48 -1.33
C GLN A 58 -7.25 12.91 0.09
N LEU A 59 -7.73 11.96 0.90
CA LEU A 59 -8.15 12.23 2.28
C LEU A 59 -7.03 12.87 3.11
N ILE A 60 -5.81 12.33 3.03
CA ILE A 60 -4.65 12.86 3.78
C ILE A 60 -4.31 14.28 3.33
N LYS A 61 -4.33 14.56 2.02
CA LYS A 61 -4.10 15.91 1.48
C LYS A 61 -5.14 16.89 2.00
N GLU A 62 -6.43 16.55 1.89
CA GLU A 62 -7.52 17.38 2.39
C GLU A 62 -7.46 17.60 3.91
N ALA A 63 -6.95 16.63 4.68
CA ALA A 63 -6.75 16.78 6.11
C ALA A 63 -5.53 17.64 6.47
N ALA A 64 -4.47 17.59 5.66
CA ALA A 64 -3.23 18.34 5.89
C ALA A 64 -3.35 19.82 5.51
N ASP A 65 -4.21 20.17 4.54
CA ASP A 65 -4.48 21.55 4.10
C ASP A 65 -5.45 22.33 5.02
N LYS A 66 -5.89 21.75 6.14
CA LYS A 66 -6.75 22.40 7.16
C LYS A 66 -5.94 22.92 8.34
#